data_AF-A0A350NPC4-F1
#
_entry.id   AF-A0A350NPC4-F1
#
_cell.length_a   1.000
_cell.length_b   1.000
_cell.length_c   1.000
_cell.angle_alpha   90.00
_cell.angle_beta   90.00
_cell.angle_gamma   90.00
#
_symmetry.space_group_name_H-M   'P 1'
#
loop_
_entity.id
_entity.type
_entity.pdbx_description
1 polymer ?
#
loop_
_entity_poly.entity_id
_entity_poly.type
_entity_poly.pdbx_seq_one_letter_code
_entity_poly.pdbx_strand_id
1 'polypeptide(L)' 'MTYEEALNYLASLGKFGIKPGLGRVSSALNLCGNPERQLRFIHIAGTNGKGSTTAMVAAILRSAGLKTARFTS' A
#
# COMPACT_ATOMS: atom_id res chain seq x y z
N MET A 1 3.32 4.70 -21.95
CA MET A 1 2.85 3.55 -21.16
C MET A 1 1.35 3.71 -20.94
N THR A 2 0.55 2.84 -21.54
CA THR A 2 -0.89 2.73 -21.26
C THR A 2 -1.13 2.04 -19.90
N TYR A 3 -2.37 2.06 -19.41
CA TYR A 3 -2.74 1.34 -18.18
C TYR A 3 -2.41 -0.17 -18.29
N GLU A 4 -2.74 -0.79 -19.42
CA GLU A 4 -2.47 -2.21 -19.65
C GLU A 4 -0.97 -2.51 -19.73
N GLU A 5 -0.20 -1.66 -20.42
CA GLU A 5 1.26 -1.78 -20.47
C GLU A 5 1.88 -1.71 -19.06
N ALA A 6 1.36 -0.82 -18.20
CA ALA A 6 1.81 -0.70 -16.83
C ALA A 6 1.52 -1.96 -15.99
N LEU A 7 0.31 -2.50 -16.11
CA LEU A 7 -0.07 -3.73 -15.42
C LEU A 7 0.80 -4.92 -15.86
N ASN A 8 1.01 -5.07 -17.18
CA ASN A 8 1.85 -6.13 -17.73
C ASN A 8 3.30 -6.01 -17.27
N TYR A 9 3.84 -4.78 -17.24
CA TYR A 9 5.16 -4.52 -16.69
C TYR A 9 5.26 -4.95 -15.23
N LEU A 10 4.31 -4.53 -14.37
CA LEU A 10 4.30 -4.89 -12.95
C LEU A 10 4.19 -6.41 -12.74
N ALA A 11 3.33 -7.10 -13.50
CA ALA A 11 3.20 -8.55 -13.45
C ALA A 11 4.51 -9.27 -13.81
N SER A 12 5.27 -8.73 -14.78
CA SER A 12 6.55 -9.32 -15.21
C SER A 12 7.65 -9.29 -14.14
N LEU A 13 7.57 -8.37 -13.16
CA LEU A 13 8.54 -8.23 -12.08
C LEU A 13 8.44 -9.35 -11.02
N GLY A 14 7.33 -10.10 -11.00
CA GLY A 14 7.05 -11.15 -10.02
C GLY A 14 7.78 -12.49 -10.24
N LYS A 15 8.62 -12.62 -11.27
CA LYS A 15 9.24 -13.89 -11.71
C LYS A 15 9.97 -14.68 -10.62
N PHE A 16 10.46 -14.03 -9.56
CA PHE A 16 11.25 -14.68 -8.50
C PHE A 16 10.47 -14.94 -7.20
N GLY A 17 9.14 -14.80 -7.23
CA GLY A 17 8.29 -15.01 -6.08
C GLY A 17 8.48 -13.97 -4.96
N ILE A 18 7.91 -14.26 -3.79
CA ILE A 18 7.96 -13.38 -2.63
C ILE A 18 9.33 -13.53 -1.95
N LYS A 19 10.09 -12.42 -1.87
CA LYS A 19 11.35 -12.33 -1.13
C LYS A 19 11.20 -11.36 0.05
N PRO A 20 10.96 -11.84 1.28
CA PRO A 20 10.81 -10.98 2.45
C PRO A 20 12.05 -10.10 2.68
N GLY A 21 11.84 -8.96 3.35
CA GLY A 21 12.88 -7.98 3.65
C GLY A 21 12.53 -6.58 3.14
N LEU A 22 12.94 -5.56 3.90
CA LEU A 22 12.58 -4.17 3.61
C LEU A 22 13.59 -3.44 2.72
N GLY A 23 14.81 -3.96 2.56
CA GLY A 23 15.90 -3.24 1.87
C GLY A 23 15.52 -2.71 0.47
N ARG A 24 14.86 -3.53 -0.36
CA ARG A 24 14.45 -3.14 -1.72
C ARG A 24 13.42 -2.00 -1.71
N VAL A 25 12.41 -2.10 -0.85
CA VAL A 25 11.36 -1.05 -0.76
C VAL A 25 11.90 0.21 -0.08
N SER A 26 12.78 0.08 0.92
CA SER A 26 13.45 1.22 1.55
C SER A 26 14.32 1.99 0.55
N SER A 27 15.08 1.30 -0.32
CA SER A 27 15.84 1.96 -1.38
C SER A 27 14.93 2.68 -2.37
N ALA A 28 13.82 2.06 -2.77
CA ALA A 28 12.84 2.68 -3.67
C ALA A 28 12.18 3.93 -3.04
N LEU A 29 11.77 3.86 -1.77
CA LEU A 29 11.19 4.99 -1.04
C LEU A 29 12.19 6.14 -0.90
N ASN A 30 13.47 5.84 -0.66
CA ASN A 30 14.51 6.86 -0.59
C ASN A 30 14.65 7.62 -1.93
N LEU A 31 14.62 6.90 -3.06
CA LEU A 31 14.59 7.52 -4.41
C LEU A 31 13.34 8.38 -4.64
N CYS A 32 12.22 8.03 -4.00
CA CYS A 32 10.97 8.79 -4.05
C CYS A 32 10.89 9.94 -3.01
N GLY A 33 11.97 10.23 -2.27
CA GLY A 33 11.98 11.30 -1.26
C GLY A 33 11.31 10.94 0.07
N ASN A 34 11.20 9.64 0.39
CA ASN A 34 10.62 9.10 1.62
C ASN A 34 9.19 9.61 1.95
N PRO A 35 8.22 9.46 1.02
CA PRO A 35 6.86 9.98 1.20
C PRO A 35 6.11 9.33 2.36
N GLU A 36 6.49 8.12 2.77
CA GLU A 36 5.95 7.42 3.95
C GLU A 36 6.22 8.16 5.26
N ARG A 37 7.17 9.10 5.29
CA ARG A 37 7.46 9.92 6.48
C ARG A 37 6.61 11.18 6.58
N GLN A 38 5.87 11.52 5.53
CA GLN A 38 5.09 12.76 5.43
C GLN A 38 3.59 12.54 5.70
N LEU A 39 3.17 11.29 5.88
CA LEU A 39 1.78 10.88 6.02
C LEU A 39 1.54 10.18 7.36
N ARG A 40 0.27 10.09 7.75
CA ARG A 40 -0.18 9.34 8.95
C ARG A 40 -0.83 8.04 8.50
N PHE A 41 -0.46 6.94 9.16
CA PHE A 41 -0.91 5.60 8.79
C PHE A 41 -1.54 4.87 9.98
N ILE A 42 -2.58 4.09 9.67
CA ILE A 42 -3.06 3.01 10.54
C ILE A 42 -2.65 1.71 9.85
N HIS A 43 -1.77 0.94 10.49
CA HIS A 43 -1.27 -0.32 9.94
C HIS A 43 -2.12 -1.48 10.46
N ILE A 44 -2.75 -2.25 9.57
CA ILE A 44 -3.65 -3.36 9.93
C ILE A 44 -3.03 -4.67 9.43
N ALA A 45 -2.66 -5.54 10.37
CA ALA A 45 -2.12 -6.88 10.10
C ALA A 45 -3.02 -7.96 10.73
N GLY A 46 -2.94 -9.19 10.23
CA GLY A 46 -3.71 -10.34 10.74
C GLY A 46 -4.03 -11.37 9.67
N THR A 47 -4.38 -12.60 10.05
CA THR A 47 -4.74 -13.67 9.10
C THR A 47 -6.05 -13.33 8.40
N ASN A 48 -7.07 -12.94 9.17
CA ASN A 48 -8.42 -12.64 8.70
C ASN A 48 -8.85 -11.22 9.10
N GLY A 49 -9.92 -10.70 8.49
CA GLY A 49 -10.56 -9.45 8.90
C GLY A 49 -9.86 -8.14 8.48
N LYS A 50 -8.63 -8.18 7.95
CA LYS A 50 -7.88 -6.97 7.52
C LYS A 50 -8.69 -6.05 6.61
N GLY A 51 -9.32 -6.61 5.58
CA GLY A 51 -10.11 -5.86 4.60
C GLY A 51 -11.33 -5.19 5.23
N SER A 52 -12.14 -5.94 5.98
CA SER A 52 -13.34 -5.42 6.66
C SER A 52 -12.99 -4.40 7.73
N THR A 53 -11.95 -4.64 8.54
CA THR A 53 -11.47 -3.67 9.54
C THR A 53 -10.95 -2.39 8.86
N THR A 54 -10.18 -2.51 7.78
CA THR A 54 -9.70 -1.35 7.02
C THR A 54 -10.85 -0.53 6.44
N ALA A 55 -11.88 -1.19 5.90
CA ALA A 55 -13.07 -0.54 5.36
C ALA A 55 -13.85 0.21 6.47
N MET A 56 -14.07 -0.44 7.63
CA MET A 56 -14.75 0.17 8.77
C MET A 56 -14.01 1.39 9.29
N VAL A 57 -12.70 1.28 9.53
CA VAL A 57 -11.86 2.39 10.01
C VAL A 57 -11.87 3.55 9.02
N ALA A 58 -11.71 3.26 7.72
CA ALA A 58 -11.75 4.30 6.69
C ALA A 58 -13.10 5.02 6.63
N ALA A 59 -14.22 4.29 6.79
CA ALA A 59 -15.55 4.88 6.81
C ALA A 59 -15.75 5.80 8.02
N ILE A 60 -15.33 5.37 9.21
CA ILE A 60 -15.39 6.18 10.44
C ILE A 60 -14.59 7.47 10.28
N LEU A 61 -13.34 7.38 9.81
CA LEU A 61 -12.47 8.56 9.66
C LEU A 61 -13.00 9.54 8.61
N ARG A 62 -13.55 9.03 7.49
CA ARG A 62 -14.22 9.88 6.49
C ARG A 62 -15.46 10.55 7.05
N SER A 63 -16.28 9.82 7.81
CA SER A 63 -17.46 10.37 8.48
C SER A 63 -17.10 11.44 9.51
N ALA A 64 -15.92 11.34 10.12
CA ALA A 64 -15.38 12.37 11.02
C ALA A 64 -14.76 13.57 10.28
N GLY A 65 -14.89 13.66 8.95
CA GLY A 65 -14.38 14.77 8.14
C GLY A 65 -12.89 14.68 7.78
N LEU A 66 -12.22 13.56 8.05
CA LEU A 66 -10.80 13.38 7.74
C LEU A 66 -10.59 12.89 6.31
N LYS A 67 -9.67 13.54 5.57
CA LYS A 67 -9.21 13.08 4.26
C LYS A 67 -8.48 11.74 4.39
N THR A 68 -9.17 10.65 4.08
CA THR A 68 -8.72 9.28 4.37
C THR A 68 -8.67 8.42 3.11
N ALA A 69 -7.51 7.85 2.83
CA ALA A 69 -7.28 6.85 1.80
C ALA A 69 -7.17 5.44 2.43
N ARG A 70 -7.39 4.40 1.62
CA ARG A 70 -7.21 3.00 2.02
C ARG A 70 -6.33 2.28 0.99
N PHE A 71 -5.45 1.40 1.46
CA PHE A 71 -4.63 0.53 0.62
C PHE A 71 -4.91 -0.92 1.01
N THR A 72 -5.38 -1.73 0.07
CA THR A 72 -5.75 -3.14 0.27
C THR A 72 -5.32 -3.96 -0.94
N SER A 73 -4.99 -5.24 -0.74
CA SER A 73 -4.64 -6.22 -1.78
C SER A 73 -5.86 -6.76 -2.52
#